data_AF-A0AAN3PWS1-F1
#
_entry.id   AF-A0AAN3PWS1-F1
#
_cell.length_a   1.000
_cell.length_b   1.000
_cell.length_c   1.000
_cell.angle_alpha   90.00
_cell.angle_beta   90.00
_cell.angle_gamma   90.00
#
_symmetry.space_group_name_H-M   'P 1'
#
loop_
_entity.id
_entity.type
_entity.pdbx_description
1 polymer ?
#
loop_
_entity_poly.entity_id
_entity_poly.type
_entity_poly.pdbx_seq_one_letter_code
_entity_poly.pdbx_strand_id
1 'polypeptide(L)'
;MSSILEIFFPLCAADPIRWQRRTPDVEHGIWSDVANEQLQQWLQTDAIRLYIPGEWISVWQVELPDVPRKQIPTILPALLEEELNQDIDELHFAPLKIDQQLATVAVIHQQHMRNIAQWLQENGITRATVTPDWMSIPCGYMAGDEQRIICRIDECRGWSAGRALAPVMFRAQLNEQASPLSLTVVGIAPEELSAWAGPDAERLTVTALPAVTTYGEPEGNLLTGPWHPRVSYRKQWARWRVMILPILLILVALAVERGVTLWSVSEQVAQSRAQAEKQFLTLFPEQKRIVNLRSQVTMALKKYRPQTDDTQLLAELSAIASTLKSASLSDIEMRGFTFDQKRQTLHLQLRAANFASFDKLRSALAADYVVQQDALQKEGDAVSGGVTLRRK
;
A
#
# COMPACT_ATOMS: atom_id res chain seq x y z
N MET A 1 -5.36 -10.94 -24.12
CA MET A 1 -6.61 -11.41 -23.49
C MET A 1 -6.22 -12.11 -22.21
N SER A 2 -6.81 -11.76 -21.07
CA SER A 2 -6.53 -12.47 -19.82
C SER A 2 -7.09 -13.88 -19.96
N SER A 3 -6.24 -14.89 -19.86
CA SER A 3 -6.66 -16.29 -19.80
C SER A 3 -7.47 -16.53 -18.54
N ILE A 4 -8.51 -17.35 -18.64
CA ILE A 4 -9.39 -17.68 -17.53
C ILE A 4 -9.23 -19.17 -17.25
N LEU A 5 -8.95 -19.51 -15.99
CA LEU A 5 -8.93 -20.88 -15.50
C LEU A 5 -10.25 -21.16 -14.80
N GLU A 6 -11.00 -22.12 -15.32
CA GLU A 6 -12.28 -22.57 -14.80
C GLU A 6 -12.08 -23.91 -14.11
N ILE A 7 -12.60 -24.04 -12.90
CA ILE A 7 -12.45 -25.24 -12.07
C ILE A 7 -13.85 -25.67 -11.65
N PHE A 8 -14.18 -26.94 -11.87
CA PHE A 8 -15.49 -27.51 -11.62
C PHE A 8 -15.42 -28.48 -10.44
N PHE A 9 -16.09 -28.13 -9.35
CA PHE A 9 -16.20 -28.98 -8.18
C PHE A 9 -17.22 -30.09 -8.42
N PRO A 10 -16.90 -31.33 -8.00
CA PRO A 10 -17.82 -32.44 -8.10
C PRO A 10 -18.94 -32.35 -7.06
N LEU A 11 -20.07 -32.99 -7.36
CA LEU A 11 -21.16 -33.17 -6.40
C LEU A 11 -20.75 -34.14 -5.27
N CYS A 12 -20.05 -35.23 -5.62
CA CYS A 12 -19.56 -36.21 -4.67
C CYS A 12 -18.03 -36.07 -4.48
N ALA A 13 -17.55 -36.21 -3.24
CA ALA A 13 -16.11 -36.14 -2.95
C ALA A 13 -15.29 -37.27 -3.60
N ALA A 14 -15.93 -38.34 -4.08
CA ALA A 14 -15.28 -39.43 -4.80
C ALA A 14 -14.96 -39.07 -6.26
N ASP A 15 -15.66 -38.10 -6.84
CA ASP A 15 -15.46 -37.71 -8.23
C ASP A 15 -14.29 -36.71 -8.35
N PRO A 16 -13.57 -36.73 -9.49
CA PRO A 16 -12.45 -35.82 -9.70
C PRO A 16 -12.93 -34.38 -9.91
N ILE A 17 -12.21 -33.42 -9.33
CA ILE A 17 -12.31 -32.00 -9.69
C ILE A 17 -11.77 -31.84 -11.11
N ARG A 18 -12.54 -31.21 -12.01
CA ARG A 18 -12.13 -30.96 -13.40
C ARG A 18 -11.72 -29.50 -13.56
N TRP A 19 -10.87 -29.21 -14.53
CA TRP A 19 -10.52 -27.84 -14.91
C TRP A 19 -10.54 -27.67 -16.42
N GLN A 20 -10.78 -26.42 -16.83
CA GLN A 20 -10.73 -25.97 -18.21
C GLN A 20 -10.05 -24.60 -18.26
N ARG A 21 -9.14 -24.40 -19.20
CA ARG A 21 -8.44 -23.13 -19.37
C ARG A 21 -8.81 -22.52 -20.71
N ARG A 22 -9.30 -21.27 -20.67
CA ARG A 22 -9.70 -20.50 -21.85
C ARG A 22 -8.47 -19.94 -22.55
N THR A 23 -7.87 -20.76 -23.41
CA THR A 23 -6.86 -20.42 -24.42
C THR A 23 -7.43 -20.70 -25.82
N PRO A 24 -6.79 -20.26 -26.92
CA PRO A 24 -7.27 -20.54 -28.28
C PRO A 24 -7.52 -22.03 -28.56
N ASP A 25 -6.80 -22.93 -27.88
CA ASP A 25 -6.88 -24.38 -28.05
C ASP A 25 -7.66 -25.11 -26.94
N VAL A 26 -8.41 -24.39 -26.09
CA VAL A 26 -9.22 -24.91 -24.94
C VAL A 26 -8.60 -26.14 -24.27
N GLU A 27 -7.74 -25.91 -23.29
CA GLU A 27 -7.14 -26.98 -22.49
C GLU A 27 -8.13 -27.46 -21.42
N HIS A 28 -8.21 -28.77 -21.18
CA HIS A 28 -8.98 -29.34 -20.07
C HIS A 28 -8.24 -30.49 -19.39
N GLY A 29 -8.63 -30.84 -18.18
CA GLY A 29 -8.06 -31.98 -17.47
C GLY A 29 -8.65 -32.21 -16.09
N ILE A 30 -8.02 -33.12 -15.35
CA ILE A 30 -8.33 -33.42 -13.95
C ILE A 30 -7.37 -32.63 -13.05
N TRP A 31 -7.89 -32.08 -11.95
CA TRP A 31 -7.12 -31.24 -11.03
C TRP A 31 -6.00 -32.00 -10.32
N SER A 32 -6.19 -33.28 -10.01
CA SER A 32 -5.17 -34.12 -9.35
C SER A 32 -3.88 -34.25 -10.15
N ASP A 33 -3.97 -34.08 -11.47
CA ASP A 33 -2.87 -34.31 -12.40
C ASP A 33 -2.07 -33.03 -12.67
N VAL A 34 -2.52 -31.90 -12.12
CA VAL A 34 -1.88 -30.59 -12.32
C VAL A 34 -0.57 -30.52 -11.55
N ALA A 35 0.54 -30.37 -12.29
CA ALA A 35 1.85 -30.15 -11.68
C ALA A 35 1.89 -28.81 -10.92
N ASN A 36 2.57 -28.79 -9.77
CA ASN A 36 2.64 -27.60 -8.91
C ASN A 36 3.23 -26.38 -9.63
N GLU A 37 4.17 -26.58 -10.56
CA GLU A 37 4.77 -25.50 -11.37
C GLU A 37 3.74 -24.84 -12.28
N GLN A 38 2.93 -25.65 -12.96
CA GLN A 38 1.86 -25.19 -13.84
C GLN A 38 0.78 -24.44 -13.06
N LEU A 39 0.40 -24.95 -11.88
CA LEU A 39 -0.50 -24.25 -10.98
C LEU A 39 0.05 -22.87 -10.60
N GLN A 40 1.32 -22.77 -10.20
CA GLN A 40 1.93 -21.49 -9.82
C GLN A 40 1.95 -20.48 -10.97
N GLN A 41 2.08 -20.94 -12.21
CA GLN A 41 1.99 -20.09 -13.39
C GLN A 41 0.58 -19.54 -13.56
N TRP A 42 -0.45 -20.40 -13.52
CA TRP A 42 -1.85 -19.99 -13.65
C TRP A 42 -2.29 -19.02 -12.57
N LEU A 43 -1.88 -19.23 -11.31
CA LEU A 43 -2.18 -18.33 -10.19
C LEU A 43 -1.66 -16.89 -10.41
N GLN A 44 -0.65 -16.70 -11.27
CA GLN A 44 -0.07 -15.39 -11.56
C GLN A 44 -0.70 -14.71 -12.78
N THR A 45 -1.08 -15.49 -13.79
CA THR A 45 -1.49 -14.96 -15.09
C THR A 45 -3.00 -14.96 -15.32
N ASP A 46 -3.71 -15.92 -14.72
CA ASP A 46 -5.08 -16.24 -15.12
C ASP A 46 -6.09 -15.77 -14.07
N ALA A 47 -7.26 -15.35 -14.52
CA ALA A 47 -8.40 -15.15 -13.63
C ALA A 47 -9.02 -16.52 -13.30
N ILE A 48 -9.24 -16.80 -12.02
CA ILE A 48 -9.72 -18.12 -11.57
C ILE A 48 -11.22 -18.05 -11.29
N ARG A 49 -11.97 -18.93 -11.95
CA ARG A 49 -13.41 -19.14 -11.72
C ARG A 49 -13.62 -20.54 -11.17
N LEU A 50 -14.32 -20.62 -10.07
CA LEU A 50 -14.69 -21.86 -9.41
C LEU A 50 -16.20 -22.05 -9.56
N TYR A 51 -16.58 -23.11 -10.25
CA TYR A 51 -17.96 -23.55 -10.40
C TYR A 51 -18.23 -24.66 -9.42
N ILE A 52 -19.21 -24.44 -8.54
CA ILE A 52 -19.64 -25.44 -7.56
C ILE A 52 -20.99 -26.03 -7.95
N PRO A 53 -21.31 -27.26 -7.52
CA PRO A 53 -22.57 -27.90 -7.85
C PRO A 53 -23.76 -27.03 -7.49
N GLY A 54 -24.62 -26.72 -8.47
CA GLY A 54 -25.84 -25.95 -8.25
C GLY A 54 -26.78 -26.57 -7.20
N GLU A 55 -26.70 -27.88 -6.95
CA GLU A 55 -27.46 -28.60 -5.92
C GLU A 55 -27.11 -28.14 -4.49
N TRP A 56 -25.93 -27.54 -4.27
CA TRP A 56 -25.55 -27.00 -2.96
C TRP A 56 -26.09 -25.60 -2.71
N ILE A 57 -26.71 -24.98 -3.71
CA ILE A 57 -27.12 -23.58 -3.70
C ILE A 57 -28.63 -23.50 -3.96
N SER A 58 -29.31 -22.67 -3.18
CA SER A 58 -30.63 -22.18 -3.54
C SER A 58 -30.55 -20.68 -3.86
N VAL A 59 -31.35 -20.21 -4.80
CA VAL A 59 -31.39 -18.80 -5.19
C VAL A 59 -32.76 -18.24 -4.88
N TRP A 60 -32.78 -17.12 -4.16
CA TRP A 60 -33.99 -16.47 -3.68
C TRP A 60 -34.03 -15.02 -4.15
N GLN A 61 -35.23 -14.47 -4.29
CA GLN A 61 -35.44 -13.07 -4.58
C GLN A 61 -36.15 -12.43 -3.39
N VAL A 62 -35.60 -11.33 -2.90
CA VAL A 62 -36.12 -10.65 -1.72
C VAL A 62 -36.17 -9.15 -1.95
N GLU A 63 -37.26 -8.53 -1.51
CA GLU A 63 -37.40 -7.08 -1.51
C GLU A 63 -36.62 -6.49 -0.33
N LEU A 64 -35.76 -5.52 -0.64
CA LEU A 64 -34.89 -4.87 0.31
C LEU A 64 -35.58 -3.61 0.88
N PRO A 65 -35.54 -3.42 2.21
CA PRO A 65 -35.92 -2.15 2.82
C PRO A 65 -34.94 -1.04 2.40
N ASP A 66 -35.32 0.22 2.65
CA ASP A 66 -34.47 1.38 2.38
C ASP A 66 -33.31 1.46 3.40
N VAL A 67 -32.28 0.66 3.15
CA VAL A 67 -31.06 0.58 3.96
C VAL A 67 -29.81 0.80 3.10
N PRO A 68 -28.71 1.31 3.70
CA PRO A 68 -27.44 1.41 3.00
C PRO A 68 -26.97 0.04 2.49
N ARG A 69 -26.45 -0.01 1.25
CA ARG A 69 -25.99 -1.26 0.62
C ARG A 69 -25.02 -2.09 1.46
N LYS A 70 -24.22 -1.46 2.32
CA LYS A 70 -23.28 -2.13 3.22
C LYS A 70 -23.97 -2.96 4.32
N GLN A 71 -25.22 -2.64 4.66
CA GLN A 71 -26.00 -3.34 5.68
C GLN A 71 -26.84 -4.48 5.10
N ILE A 72 -27.01 -4.54 3.78
CA ILE A 72 -27.78 -5.59 3.11
C ILE A 72 -27.35 -7.00 3.57
N PRO A 73 -26.05 -7.37 3.54
CA PRO A 73 -25.66 -8.73 3.95
C PRO A 73 -26.02 -9.10 5.40
N THR A 74 -26.20 -8.10 6.27
CA THR A 74 -26.56 -8.31 7.68
C THR A 74 -28.05 -8.55 7.87
N ILE A 75 -28.91 -8.00 6.99
CA ILE A 75 -30.37 -8.14 7.09
C ILE A 75 -30.92 -9.29 6.25
N LEU A 76 -30.18 -9.74 5.22
CA LEU A 76 -30.60 -10.85 4.35
C LEU A 76 -31.04 -12.13 5.10
N PRO A 77 -30.34 -12.59 6.16
CA PRO A 77 -30.75 -13.79 6.88
C PRO A 77 -32.14 -13.65 7.50
N ALA A 78 -32.42 -12.52 8.16
CA ALA A 78 -33.71 -12.26 8.80
C ALA A 78 -34.85 -12.09 7.78
N LEU A 79 -34.56 -11.53 6.60
CA LEU A 79 -35.58 -11.38 5.55
C LEU A 79 -35.98 -12.71 4.90
N LEU A 80 -35.09 -13.70 4.91
CA LEU A 80 -35.30 -15.01 4.29
C LEU A 80 -35.61 -16.12 5.31
N GLU A 81 -35.69 -15.80 6.60
CA GLU A 81 -35.84 -16.78 7.68
C GLU A 81 -37.13 -17.62 7.54
N GLU A 82 -38.25 -17.00 7.17
CA GLU A 82 -39.53 -17.69 7.01
C GLU A 82 -39.62 -18.53 5.73
N GLU A 83 -38.81 -18.23 4.72
CA GLU A 83 -38.80 -18.96 3.43
C GLU A 83 -37.89 -20.19 3.46
N LEU A 84 -36.95 -20.23 4.41
CA LEU A 84 -35.92 -21.25 4.50
C LEU A 84 -36.27 -22.33 5.52
N ASN A 85 -36.08 -23.59 5.12
CA ASN A 85 -36.33 -24.75 5.99
C ASN A 85 -35.14 -25.14 6.87
N GLN A 86 -34.12 -24.28 6.98
CA GLN A 86 -32.88 -24.51 7.71
C GLN A 86 -32.56 -23.31 8.60
N ASP A 87 -31.77 -23.53 9.64
CA ASP A 87 -31.32 -22.46 10.53
C ASP A 87 -30.45 -21.46 9.75
N ILE A 88 -30.83 -20.18 9.82
CA ILE A 88 -30.11 -19.09 9.15
C ILE A 88 -28.65 -18.96 9.63
N ASP A 89 -28.34 -19.40 10.85
CA ASP A 89 -26.99 -19.40 11.40
C ASP A 89 -26.08 -20.47 10.77
N GLU A 90 -26.65 -21.50 10.15
CA GLU A 90 -25.92 -22.55 9.42
C GLU A 90 -25.70 -22.19 7.95
N LEU A 91 -26.34 -21.12 7.47
CA LEU A 91 -26.34 -20.69 6.08
C LEU A 91 -25.43 -19.49 5.85
N HIS A 92 -25.00 -19.35 4.59
CA HIS A 92 -24.28 -18.19 4.09
C HIS A 92 -25.09 -17.56 2.97
N PHE A 93 -25.25 -16.24 3.05
CA PHE A 93 -26.07 -15.44 2.14
C PHE A 93 -25.16 -14.54 1.32
N ALA A 94 -25.18 -14.72 0.00
CA ALA A 94 -24.38 -13.95 -0.94
C ALA A 94 -25.29 -13.24 -1.95
N PRO A 95 -25.36 -11.89 -1.96
CA PRO A 95 -26.10 -11.17 -2.98
C PRO A 95 -25.40 -11.34 -4.34
N LEU A 96 -26.12 -11.87 -5.32
CA LEU A 96 -25.64 -12.05 -6.69
C LEU A 96 -25.85 -10.79 -7.51
N LYS A 97 -27.07 -10.24 -7.46
CA LYS A 97 -27.49 -9.04 -8.17
C LYS A 97 -28.47 -8.25 -7.30
N ILE A 98 -28.38 -6.93 -7.35
CA ILE A 98 -29.31 -6.02 -6.68
C ILE A 98 -29.80 -5.03 -7.74
N ASP A 99 -31.08 -5.13 -8.09
CA ASP A 99 -31.76 -4.22 -9.01
C ASP A 99 -32.77 -3.37 -8.24
N GLN A 100 -32.47 -2.08 -8.08
CA GLN A 100 -33.24 -1.16 -7.26
C GLN A 100 -33.45 -1.68 -5.82
N GLN A 101 -34.65 -2.18 -5.51
CA GLN A 101 -35.01 -2.76 -4.23
C GLN A 101 -35.18 -4.29 -4.28
N LEU A 102 -34.93 -4.95 -5.40
CA LEU A 102 -34.99 -6.41 -5.49
C LEU A 102 -33.57 -7.00 -5.46
N ALA A 103 -33.28 -7.84 -4.48
CA ALA A 103 -32.02 -8.58 -4.39
C ALA A 103 -32.22 -10.04 -4.77
N THR A 104 -31.38 -10.53 -5.66
CA THR A 104 -31.23 -11.96 -5.91
C THR A 104 -30.07 -12.49 -5.07
N VAL A 105 -30.35 -13.45 -4.21
CA VAL A 105 -29.45 -13.94 -3.16
C VAL A 105 -29.21 -15.43 -3.35
N ALA A 106 -27.95 -15.82 -3.40
CA ALA A 106 -27.56 -17.23 -3.29
C ALA A 106 -27.40 -17.61 -1.82
N VAL A 107 -27.97 -18.75 -1.46
CA VAL A 107 -27.96 -19.32 -0.12
C VAL A 107 -27.26 -20.68 -0.19
N ILE A 108 -26.22 -20.86 0.62
CA ILE A 108 -25.40 -22.06 0.66
C ILE A 108 -25.04 -22.40 2.12
N HIS A 109 -25.01 -23.69 2.45
CA HIS A 109 -24.65 -24.12 3.79
C HIS A 109 -23.18 -23.81 4.12
N GLN A 110 -22.90 -23.29 5.32
CA GLN A 110 -21.56 -22.85 5.73
C GLN A 110 -20.53 -23.97 5.72
N GLN A 111 -20.92 -25.24 5.90
CA GLN A 111 -19.98 -26.37 5.77
C GLN A 111 -19.40 -26.47 4.35
N HIS A 112 -20.20 -26.25 3.30
CA HIS A 112 -19.70 -26.25 1.93
C HIS A 112 -18.73 -25.09 1.71
N MET A 113 -19.07 -23.89 2.21
CA MET A 113 -18.19 -22.73 2.15
C MET A 113 -16.87 -22.95 2.89
N ARG A 114 -16.87 -23.61 4.06
CA ARG A 114 -15.65 -24.01 4.78
C ARG A 114 -14.77 -24.92 3.94
N ASN A 115 -15.35 -25.95 3.34
CA ASN A 115 -14.62 -26.89 2.50
C ASN A 115 -13.99 -26.19 1.28
N ILE A 116 -14.74 -25.32 0.62
CA ILE A 116 -14.27 -24.52 -0.53
C ILE A 116 -13.13 -23.59 -0.11
N ALA A 117 -13.30 -22.84 0.99
CA ALA A 117 -12.30 -21.91 1.48
C ALA A 117 -11.00 -22.63 1.90
N GLN A 118 -11.11 -23.79 2.56
CA GLN A 118 -9.97 -24.63 2.91
C GLN A 118 -9.24 -25.11 1.65
N TRP A 119 -9.97 -25.61 0.66
CA TRP A 119 -9.39 -26.08 -0.59
C TRP A 119 -8.65 -24.94 -1.33
N LEU A 120 -9.24 -23.75 -1.41
CA LEU A 120 -8.58 -22.57 -1.99
C LEU A 120 -7.28 -22.23 -1.26
N GLN A 121 -7.29 -22.28 0.09
CA GLN A 121 -6.11 -22.01 0.91
C GLN A 121 -5.02 -23.09 0.77
N GLU A 122 -5.41 -24.36 0.62
CA GLU A 122 -4.50 -25.47 0.38
C GLU A 122 -3.79 -25.34 -0.97
N ASN A 123 -4.50 -24.89 -2.00
CA ASN A 123 -3.96 -24.64 -3.33
C ASN A 123 -3.31 -23.24 -3.49
N GLY A 124 -3.35 -22.39 -2.46
CA GLY A 124 -2.76 -21.05 -2.49
C GLY A 124 -3.49 -20.06 -3.40
N ILE A 125 -4.76 -20.35 -3.73
CA ILE A 125 -5.61 -19.51 -4.55
C ILE A 125 -6.12 -18.34 -3.69
N THR A 126 -5.72 -17.13 -4.05
CA THR A 126 -6.07 -15.91 -3.29
C THR A 126 -7.04 -14.99 -4.02
N ARG A 127 -7.25 -15.21 -5.32
CA ARG A 127 -8.17 -14.45 -6.17
C ARG A 127 -8.97 -15.43 -7.00
N ALA A 128 -10.22 -15.62 -6.63
CA ALA A 128 -11.15 -16.46 -7.36
C ALA A 128 -12.57 -15.88 -7.28
N THR A 129 -13.37 -16.21 -8.28
CA THR A 129 -14.82 -16.02 -8.27
C THR A 129 -15.46 -17.39 -8.09
N VAL A 130 -16.32 -17.55 -7.08
CA VAL A 130 -17.05 -18.81 -6.84
C VAL A 130 -18.51 -18.59 -7.18
N THR A 131 -19.05 -19.41 -8.08
CA THR A 131 -20.44 -19.36 -8.54
C THR A 131 -21.02 -20.75 -8.76
N PRO A 132 -22.35 -20.90 -8.83
CA PRO A 132 -22.98 -22.14 -9.30
C PRO A 132 -22.47 -22.54 -10.68
N ASP A 133 -22.42 -23.84 -10.94
CA ASP A 133 -21.92 -24.38 -12.21
C ASP A 133 -22.83 -24.16 -13.40
N TRP A 134 -24.15 -24.05 -13.21
CA TRP A 134 -25.05 -23.60 -14.28
C TRP A 134 -24.72 -22.17 -14.76
N MET A 135 -24.01 -21.34 -13.99
CA MET A 135 -23.54 -20.03 -14.50
C MET A 135 -22.36 -20.14 -15.49
N SER A 136 -21.76 -21.32 -15.67
CA SER A 136 -20.69 -21.54 -16.66
C SER A 136 -21.21 -21.52 -18.10
N ILE A 137 -22.49 -21.82 -18.30
CA ILE A 137 -23.16 -21.79 -19.61
C ILE A 137 -23.94 -20.47 -19.82
N PRO A 138 -24.25 -20.09 -21.07
CA PRO A 138 -24.99 -18.86 -21.36
C PRO A 138 -26.45 -18.93 -20.89
N CYS A 139 -27.10 -17.77 -20.75
CA CYS A 139 -28.53 -17.70 -20.46
C CYS A 139 -29.37 -18.33 -21.58
N GLY A 140 -30.43 -19.03 -21.21
CA GLY A 140 -31.27 -19.79 -22.14
C GLY A 140 -30.63 -21.10 -22.60
N TYR A 141 -29.62 -21.63 -21.92
CA TYR A 141 -29.00 -22.91 -22.25
C TYR A 141 -29.32 -23.98 -21.23
N MET A 142 -29.41 -25.21 -21.72
CA MET A 142 -29.45 -26.42 -20.92
C MET A 142 -28.42 -27.40 -21.47
N ALA A 143 -27.54 -27.89 -20.61
CA ALA A 143 -26.55 -28.88 -20.97
C ALA A 143 -26.65 -30.06 -20.02
N GLY A 144 -26.53 -31.28 -20.54
CA GLY A 144 -26.65 -32.47 -19.73
C GLY A 144 -25.94 -33.67 -20.32
N ASP A 145 -25.52 -34.57 -19.44
CA ASP A 145 -25.06 -35.91 -19.77
C ASP A 145 -26.00 -36.96 -19.15
N GLU A 146 -25.60 -38.23 -19.18
CA GLU A 146 -26.41 -39.33 -18.65
C GLU A 146 -26.65 -39.24 -17.14
N GLN A 147 -25.81 -38.51 -16.40
CA GLN A 147 -25.86 -38.45 -14.94
C GLN A 147 -26.48 -37.15 -14.43
N ARG A 148 -26.18 -36.02 -15.07
CA ARG A 148 -26.46 -34.70 -14.52
C ARG A 148 -26.82 -33.69 -15.60
N ILE A 149 -27.70 -32.77 -15.23
CA ILE A 149 -28.21 -31.70 -16.09
C ILE A 149 -28.00 -30.37 -15.38
N ILE A 150 -27.49 -29.40 -16.12
CA ILE A 150 -27.37 -28.00 -15.73
C ILE A 150 -28.23 -27.15 -16.65
N CYS A 151 -28.94 -26.18 -16.09
CA CYS A 151 -29.81 -25.29 -16.84
C CYS A 151 -29.66 -23.86 -16.34
N ARG A 152 -29.40 -22.93 -17.26
CA ARG A 152 -29.37 -21.49 -16.99
C ARG A 152 -30.45 -20.81 -17.79
N ILE A 153 -31.40 -20.21 -17.08
CA ILE A 153 -32.56 -19.56 -17.68
C ILE A 153 -32.29 -18.09 -17.91
N ASP A 154 -31.78 -17.44 -16.87
CA ASP A 154 -31.48 -16.03 -16.88
C ASP A 154 -30.17 -15.77 -16.11
N GLU A 155 -29.78 -14.50 -15.99
CA GLU A 155 -28.54 -14.03 -15.38
C GLU A 155 -28.26 -14.70 -14.02
N CYS A 156 -29.24 -14.69 -13.12
CA CYS A 156 -29.17 -15.25 -11.77
C CYS A 156 -30.21 -16.36 -11.51
N ARG A 157 -30.80 -16.97 -12.55
CA ARG A 157 -31.77 -18.07 -12.40
C ARG A 157 -31.33 -19.29 -13.18
N GLY A 158 -31.19 -20.40 -12.46
CA GLY A 158 -30.79 -21.68 -13.02
C GLY A 158 -30.76 -22.75 -11.93
N TRP A 159 -30.53 -23.99 -12.35
CA TRP A 159 -30.45 -25.13 -11.46
C TRP A 159 -29.55 -26.21 -12.06
N SER A 160 -29.06 -27.09 -11.17
CA SER A 160 -28.35 -28.31 -11.51
C SER A 160 -29.02 -29.45 -10.79
N ALA A 161 -29.20 -30.58 -11.47
CA ALA A 161 -29.81 -31.76 -10.87
C ALA A 161 -29.34 -33.04 -11.54
N GLY A 162 -29.40 -34.16 -10.81
CA GLY A 162 -29.26 -35.48 -11.40
C GLY A 162 -30.35 -35.72 -12.46
N ARG A 163 -30.01 -36.46 -13.52
CA ARG A 163 -30.88 -36.66 -14.69
C ARG A 163 -32.28 -37.18 -14.34
N ALA A 164 -32.39 -38.02 -13.31
CA ALA A 164 -33.67 -38.56 -12.84
C ALA A 164 -34.61 -37.48 -12.24
N LEU A 165 -34.07 -36.40 -11.67
CA LEU A 165 -34.85 -35.31 -11.06
C LEU A 165 -35.07 -34.14 -12.05
N ALA A 166 -34.31 -34.08 -13.13
CA ALA A 166 -34.42 -33.01 -14.13
C ALA A 166 -35.83 -32.80 -14.70
N PRO A 167 -36.65 -33.84 -14.98
CA PRO A 167 -38.02 -33.62 -15.45
C PRO A 167 -38.89 -32.87 -14.42
N VAL A 168 -38.69 -33.15 -13.13
CA VAL A 168 -39.44 -32.51 -12.04
C VAL A 168 -39.00 -31.07 -11.88
N MET A 169 -37.68 -30.83 -11.85
CA MET A 169 -37.11 -29.48 -11.78
C MET A 169 -37.55 -28.61 -12.97
N PHE A 170 -37.53 -29.19 -14.16
CA PHE A 170 -37.94 -28.49 -15.37
C PHE A 170 -39.43 -28.12 -15.35
N ARG A 171 -40.32 -29.02 -14.93
CA ARG A 171 -41.75 -28.73 -14.76
C ARG A 171 -42.00 -27.64 -13.73
N ALA A 172 -41.34 -27.70 -12.58
CA ALA A 172 -41.46 -26.67 -11.55
C ALA A 172 -41.10 -25.29 -12.12
N GLN A 173 -40.02 -25.22 -12.90
CA GLN A 173 -39.60 -23.98 -13.55
C GLN A 173 -40.60 -23.47 -14.60
N LEU A 174 -41.23 -24.36 -15.38
CA LEU A 174 -42.26 -23.97 -16.36
C LEU A 174 -43.55 -23.48 -15.70
N ASN A 175 -43.83 -23.93 -14.47
CA ASN A 175 -44.96 -23.46 -13.69
C ASN A 175 -44.72 -22.08 -13.07
N GLU A 176 -43.48 -21.75 -12.72
CA GLU A 176 -43.11 -20.43 -12.21
C GLU A 176 -43.17 -19.32 -13.28
N GLN A 177 -43.14 -19.67 -14.56
CA GLN A 177 -43.11 -18.70 -15.66
C GLN A 177 -44.35 -18.81 -16.54
N ALA A 178 -45.07 -17.70 -16.70
CA ALA A 178 -46.22 -17.63 -17.60
C ALA A 178 -45.82 -17.49 -19.07
N SER A 179 -44.63 -16.95 -19.35
CA SER A 179 -44.14 -16.66 -20.71
C SER A 179 -43.57 -17.90 -21.42
N PRO A 180 -43.62 -17.96 -22.76
CA PRO A 180 -42.94 -18.99 -23.53
C PRO A 180 -41.44 -18.96 -23.26
N LEU A 181 -40.82 -20.14 -23.13
CA LEU A 181 -39.41 -20.30 -22.83
C LEU A 181 -38.67 -20.82 -24.05
N SER A 182 -37.61 -20.12 -24.45
CA SER A 182 -36.70 -20.56 -25.51
C SER A 182 -35.42 -21.12 -24.90
N LEU A 183 -35.11 -22.38 -25.17
CA LEU A 183 -33.92 -23.06 -24.66
C LEU A 183 -33.06 -23.63 -25.78
N THR A 184 -31.75 -23.44 -25.64
CA THR A 184 -30.73 -24.13 -26.43
C THR A 184 -30.23 -25.33 -25.64
N VAL A 185 -30.38 -26.53 -26.19
CA VAL A 185 -30.02 -27.79 -25.52
C VAL A 185 -28.75 -28.39 -26.11
N VAL A 186 -27.90 -28.94 -25.24
CA VAL A 186 -26.69 -29.68 -25.60
C VAL A 186 -26.67 -31.00 -24.81
N GLY A 187 -26.53 -32.13 -25.49
CA GLY A 187 -26.52 -33.47 -24.87
C GLY A 187 -27.90 -33.98 -24.41
N ILE A 188 -28.98 -33.28 -24.76
CA ILE A 188 -30.36 -33.68 -24.48
C ILE A 188 -31.14 -33.63 -25.78
N ALA A 189 -31.92 -34.67 -26.08
CA ALA A 189 -32.76 -34.69 -27.27
C ALA A 189 -33.94 -33.72 -27.11
N PRO A 190 -34.30 -32.91 -28.12
CA PRO A 190 -35.47 -32.02 -28.04
C PRO A 190 -36.77 -32.75 -27.70
N GLU A 191 -36.94 -33.98 -28.18
CA GLU A 191 -38.08 -34.85 -27.91
C GLU A 191 -38.20 -35.23 -26.43
N GLU A 192 -37.07 -35.49 -25.78
CA GLU A 192 -36.99 -35.81 -24.36
C GLU A 192 -37.40 -34.59 -23.52
N LEU A 193 -36.92 -33.39 -23.88
CA LEU A 193 -37.28 -32.16 -23.19
C LEU A 193 -38.78 -31.83 -23.35
N SER A 194 -39.34 -32.03 -24.53
CA SER A 194 -40.79 -31.89 -24.77
C SER A 194 -41.60 -32.90 -23.96
N ALA A 195 -41.14 -34.14 -23.81
CA ALA A 195 -41.77 -35.13 -22.95
C ALA A 195 -41.74 -34.73 -21.46
N TRP A 196 -40.65 -34.10 -21.01
CA TRP A 196 -40.57 -33.54 -19.66
C TRP A 196 -41.55 -32.40 -19.46
N ALA A 197 -41.71 -31.51 -20.43
CA ALA A 197 -42.66 -30.40 -20.37
C ALA A 197 -44.13 -30.87 -20.27
N GLY A 198 -44.46 -31.98 -20.92
CA GLY A 198 -45.82 -32.52 -20.93
C GLY A 198 -46.81 -31.56 -21.59
N PRO A 199 -47.91 -31.15 -20.92
CA PRO A 199 -48.92 -30.27 -21.51
C PRO A 199 -48.37 -28.87 -21.86
N ASP A 200 -47.26 -28.46 -21.26
CA ASP A 200 -46.63 -27.16 -21.48
C ASP A 200 -45.62 -27.15 -22.63
N ALA A 201 -45.50 -28.26 -23.38
CA ALA A 201 -44.57 -28.35 -24.51
C ALA A 201 -44.82 -27.28 -25.59
N GLU A 202 -46.07 -26.81 -25.76
CA GLU A 202 -46.40 -25.74 -26.70
C GLU A 202 -45.79 -24.38 -26.33
N ARG A 203 -45.41 -24.20 -25.05
CA ARG A 203 -44.75 -23.00 -24.55
C ARG A 203 -43.24 -23.04 -24.72
N LEU A 204 -42.69 -24.13 -25.30
CA LEU A 204 -41.26 -24.34 -25.46
C LEU A 204 -40.79 -24.17 -26.89
N THR A 205 -39.73 -23.39 -27.05
CA THR A 205 -38.92 -23.37 -28.27
C THR A 205 -37.57 -23.99 -27.96
N VAL A 206 -37.27 -25.14 -28.59
CA VAL A 206 -36.02 -25.89 -28.33
C VAL A 206 -35.12 -25.84 -29.55
N THR A 207 -33.87 -25.39 -29.34
CA THR A 207 -32.81 -25.43 -30.35
C THR A 207 -31.72 -26.39 -29.91
N ALA A 208 -31.41 -27.43 -30.69
CA ALA A 208 -30.33 -28.35 -30.35
C ALA A 208 -28.99 -27.90 -30.96
N LEU A 209 -27.94 -27.89 -30.15
CA LEU A 209 -26.56 -27.69 -30.60
C LEU A 209 -25.68 -28.88 -30.21
N PRO A 210 -24.63 -29.19 -31.01
CA PRO A 210 -23.73 -30.30 -30.73
C PRO A 210 -22.80 -30.02 -29.54
N ALA A 211 -22.50 -28.74 -29.27
CA ALA A 211 -21.65 -28.32 -28.17
C ALA A 211 -22.00 -26.88 -27.75
N VAL A 212 -21.70 -26.55 -26.49
CA VAL A 212 -21.76 -25.18 -26.00
C VAL A 212 -20.53 -24.43 -26.52
N THR A 213 -20.72 -23.52 -27.47
CA THR A 213 -19.64 -22.75 -28.10
C THR A 213 -19.45 -21.36 -27.47
N THR A 214 -20.44 -20.91 -26.70
CA THR A 214 -20.45 -19.63 -26.01
C THR A 214 -20.44 -19.88 -24.51
N TYR A 215 -19.72 -19.05 -23.76
CA TYR A 215 -19.60 -19.21 -22.32
C TYR A 215 -20.51 -18.25 -21.56
N GLY A 216 -20.92 -18.66 -20.36
CA GLY A 216 -21.56 -17.79 -19.39
C GLY A 216 -20.55 -16.88 -18.70
N GLU A 217 -20.95 -15.63 -18.47
CA GLU A 217 -20.29 -14.77 -17.48
C GLU A 217 -20.98 -14.96 -16.12
N PRO A 218 -20.21 -15.15 -15.04
CA PRO A 218 -20.75 -15.34 -13.71
C PRO A 218 -21.29 -14.01 -13.16
N GLU A 219 -22.47 -14.07 -12.52
CA GLU A 219 -23.04 -12.94 -11.80
C GLU A 219 -22.75 -13.07 -10.30
N GLY A 220 -22.14 -12.05 -9.72
CA GLY A 220 -21.77 -12.03 -8.31
C GLY A 220 -20.61 -12.97 -7.95
N ASN A 221 -20.43 -13.19 -6.64
CA ASN A 221 -19.41 -14.07 -6.08
C ASN A 221 -19.85 -14.58 -4.70
N LEU A 222 -19.76 -15.88 -4.46
CA LEU A 222 -20.07 -16.47 -3.14
C LEU A 222 -18.99 -16.15 -2.08
N LEU A 223 -17.77 -15.80 -2.49
CA LEU A 223 -16.68 -15.41 -1.59
C LEU A 223 -16.86 -13.98 -1.06
N THR A 224 -17.87 -13.80 -0.21
CA THR A 224 -18.22 -12.55 0.44
C THR A 224 -18.08 -12.66 1.96
N GLY A 225 -17.86 -11.52 2.63
CA GLY A 225 -17.79 -11.44 4.08
C GLY A 225 -16.65 -12.29 4.66
N PRO A 226 -16.93 -13.27 5.55
CA PRO A 226 -15.90 -14.07 6.22
C PRO A 226 -15.14 -15.02 5.27
N TRP A 227 -15.68 -15.28 4.07
CA TRP A 227 -15.14 -16.25 3.10
C TRP A 227 -14.16 -15.65 2.09
N HIS A 228 -13.78 -14.38 2.22
CA HIS A 228 -12.72 -13.82 1.37
C HIS A 228 -11.43 -14.63 1.53
N PRO A 229 -10.78 -15.05 0.42
CA PRO A 229 -9.56 -15.84 0.48
C PRO A 229 -8.49 -15.11 1.29
N ARG A 230 -8.06 -15.70 2.40
CA ARG A 230 -7.00 -15.13 3.23
C ARG A 230 -5.66 -15.58 2.70
N VAL A 231 -4.72 -14.64 2.57
CA VAL A 231 -3.33 -14.97 2.31
C VAL A 231 -2.78 -15.81 3.48
N SER A 232 -2.34 -17.03 3.19
CA SER A 232 -1.70 -17.87 4.19
C SER A 232 -0.28 -17.37 4.43
N TYR A 233 -0.14 -16.38 5.31
CA TYR A 233 1.15 -15.81 5.70
C TYR A 233 2.15 -16.89 6.11
N ARG A 234 1.71 -18.02 6.69
CA ARG A 234 2.57 -19.14 7.07
C ARG A 234 3.26 -19.81 5.88
N LYS A 235 2.52 -20.09 4.78
CA LYS A 235 3.10 -20.64 3.55
C LYS A 235 4.02 -19.62 2.88
N GLN A 236 3.60 -18.36 2.87
CA GLN A 236 4.40 -17.28 2.29
C GLN A 236 5.71 -17.06 3.08
N TRP A 237 5.65 -17.13 4.41
CA TRP A 237 6.82 -17.06 5.30
C TRP A 237 7.75 -18.27 5.13
N ALA A 238 7.21 -19.48 5.00
CA ALA A 238 7.99 -20.68 4.71
C ALA A 238 8.75 -20.57 3.37
N ARG A 239 8.16 -19.92 2.36
CA ARG A 239 8.77 -19.64 1.07
C ARG A 239 9.84 -18.54 1.16
N TRP A 240 9.59 -17.50 1.95
CA TRP A 240 10.51 -16.35 2.09
C TRP A 240 11.66 -16.62 3.07
N ARG A 241 11.56 -17.62 3.95
CA ARG A 241 12.62 -18.05 4.87
C ARG A 241 13.98 -18.21 4.18
N VAL A 242 14.01 -18.79 2.97
CA VAL A 242 15.26 -19.04 2.24
C VAL A 242 15.92 -17.74 1.77
N MET A 243 15.15 -16.69 1.48
CA MET A 243 15.68 -15.35 1.17
C MET A 243 16.00 -14.54 2.43
N ILE A 244 15.21 -14.68 3.50
CA ILE A 244 15.40 -13.93 4.74
C ILE A 244 16.64 -14.43 5.49
N LEU A 245 16.94 -15.73 5.45
CA LEU A 245 18.08 -16.31 6.14
C LEU A 245 19.44 -15.66 5.76
N PRO A 246 19.83 -15.54 4.47
CA PRO A 246 21.09 -14.89 4.11
C PRO A 246 21.11 -13.40 4.43
N ILE A 247 19.98 -12.69 4.26
CA ILE A 247 19.87 -11.26 4.62
C ILE A 247 20.07 -11.07 6.12
N LEU A 248 19.42 -11.89 6.94
CA LEU A 248 19.56 -11.88 8.39
C LEU A 248 21.01 -12.20 8.80
N LEU A 249 21.65 -13.18 8.14
CA LEU A 249 23.04 -13.55 8.38
C LEU A 249 24.00 -12.40 8.09
N ILE A 250 23.80 -11.69 6.97
CA ILE A 250 24.56 -10.48 6.61
C ILE A 250 24.32 -9.37 7.63
N LEU A 251 23.08 -9.16 8.06
CA LEU A 251 22.71 -8.13 9.03
C LEU A 251 23.33 -8.40 10.40
N VAL A 252 23.32 -9.67 10.85
CA VAL A 252 23.99 -10.10 12.08
C VAL A 252 25.50 -9.92 11.96
N ALA A 253 26.11 -10.28 10.83
CA ALA A 253 27.54 -10.08 10.61
C ALA A 253 27.93 -8.59 10.69
N LEU A 254 27.16 -7.71 10.05
CA LEU A 254 27.31 -6.25 10.14
C LEU A 254 27.14 -5.73 11.57
N ALA A 255 26.14 -6.22 12.30
CA ALA A 255 25.91 -5.82 13.70
C ALA A 255 27.06 -6.25 14.61
N VAL A 256 27.62 -7.45 14.41
CA VAL A 256 28.79 -7.95 15.14
C VAL A 256 30.02 -7.10 14.83
N GLU A 257 30.29 -6.81 13.56
CA GLU A 257 31.40 -5.93 13.14
C GLU A 257 31.31 -4.55 13.80
N ARG A 258 30.11 -3.95 13.80
CA ARG A 258 29.85 -2.65 14.44
C ARG A 258 29.91 -2.72 15.97
N GLY A 259 29.50 -3.83 16.57
CA GLY A 259 29.60 -4.07 18.01
C GLY A 259 31.05 -4.18 18.47
N VAL A 260 31.87 -4.96 17.76
CA VAL A 260 33.30 -5.13 18.08
C VAL A 260 34.06 -3.81 17.94
N THR A 261 33.78 -3.02 16.90
CA THR A 261 34.44 -1.72 16.70
C THR A 261 34.04 -0.69 17.76
N LEU A 262 32.78 -0.65 18.20
CA LEU A 262 32.36 0.20 19.31
C LEU A 262 33.05 -0.18 20.62
N TRP A 263 33.24 -1.47 20.86
CA TRP A 263 33.92 -1.96 22.05
C TRP A 263 35.41 -1.63 22.02
N SER A 264 36.10 -1.86 20.89
CA SER A 264 37.54 -1.58 20.77
C SER A 264 37.87 -0.08 20.81
N VAL A 265 36.99 0.78 20.28
CA VAL A 265 37.15 2.24 20.37
C VAL A 265 36.96 2.74 21.81
N SER A 266 36.12 2.08 22.61
CA SER A 266 35.95 2.45 24.02
C SER A 266 37.22 2.19 24.85
N GLU A 267 37.95 1.10 24.56
CA GLU A 267 39.22 0.75 25.19
C GLU A 267 40.33 1.77 24.86
N GLN A 268 40.42 2.20 23.59
CA GLN A 268 41.42 3.18 23.15
C GLN A 268 41.17 4.59 23.72
N VAL A 269 39.90 4.98 23.90
CA VAL A 269 39.53 6.24 24.55
C VAL A 269 39.89 6.20 26.03
N ALA A 270 39.71 5.06 26.70
CA ALA A 270 40.09 4.89 28.11
C ALA A 270 41.61 4.97 28.31
N GLN A 271 42.40 4.29 27.47
CA GLN A 271 43.86 4.34 27.54
C GLN A 271 44.43 5.73 27.19
N SER A 272 43.88 6.40 26.17
CA SER A 272 44.31 7.76 25.80
C SER A 272 44.00 8.78 26.89
N ARG A 273 42.83 8.65 27.57
CA ARG A 273 42.50 9.51 28.73
C ARG A 273 43.46 9.25 29.88
N ALA A 274 43.80 8.00 30.17
CA ALA A 274 44.73 7.65 31.25
C ALA A 274 46.16 8.17 30.98
N GLN A 275 46.63 8.16 29.73
CA GLN A 275 47.93 8.75 29.36
C GLN A 275 47.92 10.28 29.45
N ALA A 276 46.85 10.94 28.97
CA ALA A 276 46.71 12.38 29.07
C ALA A 276 46.57 12.86 30.53
N GLU A 277 45.91 12.08 31.38
CA GLU A 277 45.80 12.34 32.82
C GLU A 277 47.16 12.22 33.53
N LYS A 278 47.94 11.18 33.21
CA LYS A 278 49.31 11.01 33.73
C LYS A 278 50.23 12.16 33.32
N GLN A 279 50.19 12.57 32.04
CA GLN A 279 50.97 13.70 31.55
C GLN A 279 50.55 15.03 32.17
N PHE A 280 49.26 15.24 32.43
CA PHE A 280 48.76 16.45 33.09
C PHE A 280 49.17 16.52 34.57
N LEU A 281 49.12 15.41 35.31
CA LEU A 281 49.57 15.35 36.71
C LEU A 281 51.08 15.59 36.85
N THR A 282 51.90 15.18 35.87
CA THR A 282 53.34 15.50 35.87
C THR A 282 53.63 16.98 35.61
N LEU A 283 52.76 17.68 34.89
CA LEU A 283 52.95 19.10 34.56
C LEU A 283 52.30 20.04 35.59
N PHE A 284 51.30 19.58 36.36
CA PHE A 284 50.59 20.36 37.38
C PHE A 284 50.42 19.58 38.70
N PRO A 285 51.49 19.44 39.50
CA PRO A 285 51.50 18.63 40.73
C PRO A 285 50.60 19.16 41.88
N GLU A 286 50.07 20.37 41.78
CA GLU A 286 49.19 20.96 42.82
C GLU A 286 47.72 20.52 42.73
N GLN A 287 47.26 19.92 41.62
CA GLN A 287 45.85 19.53 41.44
C GLN A 287 45.66 18.01 41.56
N LYS A 288 45.25 17.56 42.76
CA LYS A 288 45.09 16.12 43.09
C LYS A 288 43.80 15.45 42.56
N ARG A 289 42.91 16.13 41.85
CA ARG A 289 41.66 15.53 41.33
C ARG A 289 41.23 16.08 39.96
N ILE A 290 41.26 15.22 38.95
CA ILE A 290 40.90 15.54 37.57
C ILE A 290 39.49 15.01 37.32
N VAL A 291 38.51 15.91 37.15
CA VAL A 291 37.12 15.55 36.85
C VAL A 291 36.80 15.76 35.36
N ASN A 292 37.35 16.81 34.76
CA ASN A 292 37.29 17.07 33.32
C ASN A 292 38.61 17.72 32.86
N LEU A 293 39.47 16.91 32.25
CA LEU A 293 40.82 17.31 31.84
C LEU A 293 40.81 18.54 30.91
N ARG A 294 39.89 18.55 29.93
CA ARG A 294 39.80 19.63 28.93
C ARG A 294 39.47 20.98 29.57
N SER A 295 38.51 21.03 30.50
CA SER A 295 38.14 22.29 31.17
C SER A 295 39.23 22.79 32.10
N GLN A 296 39.94 21.88 32.79
CA GLN A 296 41.03 22.25 33.70
C GLN A 296 42.27 22.77 32.94
N VAL A 297 42.64 22.14 31.82
CA VAL A 297 43.68 22.65 30.89
C VAL A 297 43.31 24.04 30.37
N THR A 298 42.04 24.24 29.96
CA THR A 298 41.58 25.53 29.44
C THR A 298 41.61 26.63 30.52
N MET A 299 41.25 26.30 31.78
CA MET A 299 41.35 27.25 32.90
C MET A 299 42.80 27.55 33.29
N ALA A 300 43.68 26.55 33.32
CA ALA A 300 45.10 26.74 33.61
C ALA A 300 45.78 27.59 32.54
N LEU A 301 45.52 27.33 31.26
CA LEU A 301 45.99 28.16 30.14
C LEU A 301 45.43 29.59 30.20
N LYS A 302 44.19 29.78 30.66
CA LYS A 302 43.59 31.10 30.85
C LYS A 302 44.26 31.88 31.99
N LYS A 303 44.74 31.18 33.03
CA LYS A 303 45.44 31.76 34.18
C LYS A 303 46.89 32.17 33.86
N TYR A 304 47.50 31.54 32.85
CA TYR A 304 48.85 31.85 32.37
C TYR A 304 48.90 32.68 31.08
N ARG A 305 47.76 33.14 30.54
CA ARG A 305 47.73 34.03 29.37
C ARG A 305 47.93 35.48 29.84
N PRO A 306 49.03 36.17 29.47
CA PRO A 306 49.28 37.55 29.88
C PRO A 306 48.21 38.47 29.29
N GLN A 307 47.71 39.37 30.13
CA GLN A 307 46.75 40.42 29.82
C GLN A 307 47.35 41.35 28.76
N THR A 308 46.89 41.25 27.51
CA THR A 308 47.32 42.13 26.42
C THR A 308 46.58 43.46 26.53
N ASP A 309 47.37 44.53 26.63
CA ASP A 309 47.07 45.95 26.76
C ASP A 309 45.87 46.47 25.93
N ASP A 310 44.81 46.93 26.62
CA ASP A 310 43.72 47.74 26.06
C ASP A 310 44.18 49.14 25.57
N THR A 311 45.44 49.52 25.83
CA THR A 311 46.03 50.81 25.42
C THR A 311 46.33 50.88 23.92
N GLN A 312 46.57 49.77 23.22
CA GLN A 312 46.73 49.77 21.75
C GLN A 312 45.40 50.04 21.03
N LEU A 313 44.28 49.55 21.55
CA LEU A 313 42.94 49.78 20.99
C LEU A 313 42.50 51.24 21.09
N LEU A 314 42.77 51.88 22.23
CA LEU A 314 42.48 53.31 22.42
C LEU A 314 43.36 54.20 21.55
N ALA A 315 44.64 53.83 21.35
CA ALA A 315 45.53 54.54 20.43
C ALA A 315 45.05 54.44 18.97
N GLU A 316 44.58 53.26 18.53
CA GLU A 316 44.07 53.06 17.17
C GLU A 316 42.75 53.81 16.91
N LEU A 317 41.82 53.83 17.87
CA LEU A 317 40.60 54.64 17.76
C LEU A 317 40.90 56.14 17.70
N SER A 318 41.92 56.62 18.44
CA SER A 318 42.34 58.02 18.39
C SER A 318 42.94 58.41 17.03
N ALA A 319 43.70 57.51 16.40
CA ALA A 319 44.25 57.72 15.07
C ALA A 319 43.14 57.81 14.02
N ILE A 320 42.14 56.91 14.07
CA ILE A 320 40.98 56.92 13.16
C ILE A 320 40.11 58.17 13.38
N ALA A 321 39.92 58.61 14.63
CA ALA A 321 39.19 59.85 14.91
C ALA A 321 39.92 61.09 14.37
N SER A 322 41.26 61.12 14.43
CA SER A 322 42.06 62.23 13.91
C SER A 322 42.03 62.31 12.38
N THR A 323 42.08 61.18 11.66
CA THR A 323 41.99 61.14 10.19
C THR A 323 40.60 61.56 9.69
N LEU A 324 39.54 61.16 10.40
CA LEU A 324 38.18 61.62 10.13
C LEU A 324 38.02 63.13 10.36
N LYS A 325 38.70 63.69 11.37
CA LYS A 325 38.67 65.14 11.67
C LYS A 325 39.50 65.96 10.68
N SER A 326 40.63 65.44 10.19
CA SER A 326 41.46 66.10 9.17
C SER A 326 40.85 66.05 7.76
N ALA A 327 40.01 65.07 7.48
CA ALA A 327 39.35 64.92 6.18
C ALA A 327 38.28 65.98 5.86
N SER A 328 38.01 66.93 6.79
CA SER A 328 37.20 68.13 6.53
C SER A 328 35.85 67.82 5.88
N LEU A 329 35.09 66.90 6.47
CA LEU A 329 33.77 66.49 5.98
C LEU A 329 32.69 67.16 6.81
N SER A 330 32.47 68.45 6.57
CA SER A 330 31.45 69.27 7.23
C SER A 330 30.00 68.78 6.97
N ASP A 331 29.83 67.81 6.07
CA ASP A 331 28.52 67.32 5.58
C ASP A 331 28.27 65.83 5.92
N ILE A 332 28.99 65.24 6.89
CA ILE A 332 28.81 63.84 7.31
C ILE A 332 28.63 63.73 8.83
N GLU A 333 27.48 63.19 9.25
CA GLU A 333 27.18 62.84 10.64
C GLU A 333 27.46 61.36 10.90
N MET A 334 28.28 61.05 11.92
CA MET A 334 28.49 59.67 12.36
C MET A 334 27.41 59.29 13.38
N ARG A 335 26.59 58.26 13.06
CA ARG A 335 25.51 57.79 13.94
C ARG A 335 25.96 56.71 14.92
N GLY A 336 27.00 55.95 14.60
CA GLY A 336 27.52 54.92 15.51
C GLY A 336 28.72 54.17 14.94
N PHE A 337 29.42 53.45 15.81
CA PHE A 337 30.49 52.53 15.42
C PHE A 337 30.41 51.22 16.21
N THR A 338 30.84 50.12 15.59
CA THR A 338 30.94 48.80 16.21
C THR A 338 32.27 48.16 15.83
N PHE A 339 33.01 47.64 16.81
CA PHE A 339 34.30 47.00 16.58
C PHE A 339 34.23 45.50 16.93
N ASP A 340 34.60 44.64 15.98
CA ASP A 340 34.72 43.21 16.21
C ASP A 340 36.20 42.82 16.44
N GLN A 341 36.55 42.56 17.70
CA GLN A 341 37.91 42.25 18.12
C GLN A 341 38.45 40.94 17.53
N LYS A 342 37.58 39.96 17.20
CA LYS A 342 38.04 38.68 16.61
C LYS A 342 38.45 38.82 15.15
N ARG A 343 37.84 39.78 14.44
CA ARG A 343 38.07 40.03 13.01
C ARG A 343 38.91 41.28 12.75
N GLN A 344 39.15 42.10 13.77
CA GLN A 344 39.79 43.43 13.68
C GLN A 344 39.16 44.31 12.60
N THR A 345 37.83 44.32 12.56
CA THR A 345 37.04 45.14 11.63
C THR A 345 36.25 46.19 12.39
N LEU A 346 36.35 47.44 11.96
CA LEU A 346 35.59 48.57 12.49
C LEU A 346 34.44 48.90 11.52
N HIS A 347 33.21 48.73 11.98
CA HIS A 347 32.02 49.13 11.24
C HIS A 347 31.59 50.54 11.69
N LEU A 348 31.51 51.47 10.76
CA LEU A 348 31.05 52.84 10.99
C LEU A 348 29.71 53.04 10.28
N GLN A 349 28.74 53.63 10.97
CA GLN A 349 27.47 54.06 10.37
C GLN A 349 27.50 55.58 10.19
N LEU A 350 27.42 56.02 8.93
CA LEU A 350 27.56 57.40 8.52
C LEU A 350 26.29 57.87 7.80
N ARG A 351 25.96 59.15 7.92
CA ARG A 351 24.90 59.85 7.18
C ARG A 351 25.51 61.08 6.52
N ALA A 352 25.37 61.21 5.21
CA ALA A 352 25.89 62.34 4.44
C ALA A 352 24.80 62.99 3.59
N ALA A 353 24.98 64.26 3.22
CA ALA A 353 24.02 64.98 2.38
C ALA A 353 23.91 64.41 0.95
N ASN A 354 24.97 63.82 0.39
CA ASN A 354 24.96 63.26 -0.97
C ASN A 354 25.91 62.06 -1.13
N PHE A 355 25.70 61.28 -2.19
CA PHE A 355 26.52 60.11 -2.53
C PHE A 355 28.00 60.47 -2.81
N ALA A 356 28.25 61.67 -3.35
CA ALA A 356 29.61 62.13 -3.68
C ALA A 356 30.49 62.34 -2.43
N SER A 357 29.88 62.70 -1.29
CA SER A 357 30.60 62.81 -0.01
C SER A 357 31.10 61.46 0.51
N PHE A 358 30.37 60.36 0.27
CA PHE A 358 30.82 59.01 0.62
C PHE A 358 32.01 58.53 -0.21
N ASP A 359 32.03 58.83 -1.51
CA ASP A 359 33.16 58.45 -2.37
C ASP A 359 34.44 59.22 -2.05
N LYS A 360 34.33 60.49 -1.62
CA LYS A 360 35.47 61.26 -1.10
C LYS A 360 36.00 60.68 0.21
N LEU A 361 35.12 60.29 1.15
CA LEU A 361 35.51 59.63 2.40
C LEU A 361 36.17 58.27 2.14
N ARG A 362 35.61 57.46 1.23
CA ARG A 362 36.20 56.19 0.82
C ARG A 362 37.61 56.38 0.25
N SER A 363 37.79 57.36 -0.63
CA SER A 363 39.10 57.65 -1.24
C SER A 363 40.14 58.13 -0.22
N ALA A 364 39.72 58.96 0.75
CA ALA A 364 40.60 59.41 1.83
C ALA A 364 41.02 58.27 2.78
N LEU A 365 40.09 57.39 3.14
CA LEU A 365 40.36 56.27 4.05
C LEU A 365 41.03 55.07 3.35
N ALA A 366 40.92 54.95 2.02
CA ALA A 366 41.56 53.90 1.23
C ALA A 366 43.09 54.01 1.19
N ALA A 367 43.66 55.16 1.59
CA ALA A 367 45.11 55.35 1.70
C ALA A 367 45.71 54.38 2.74
N ASP A 368 45.09 54.31 3.93
CA ASP A 368 45.64 53.58 5.08
C ASP A 368 44.83 52.32 5.45
N TYR A 369 43.59 52.18 4.97
CA TYR A 369 42.68 51.08 5.32
C TYR A 369 42.07 50.41 4.07
N VAL A 370 41.74 49.12 4.18
CA VAL A 370 40.84 48.43 3.25
C VAL A 370 39.42 48.81 3.61
N VAL A 371 38.81 49.64 2.76
CA VAL A 371 37.45 50.14 2.95
C VAL A 371 36.48 49.29 2.14
N GLN A 372 35.56 48.61 2.82
CA GLN A 372 34.40 47.97 2.20
C GLN A 372 33.16 48.81 2.52
N GLN A 373 32.53 49.33 1.47
CA GLN A 373 31.34 50.15 1.61
C GLN A 373 30.10 49.27 1.47
N ASP A 374 29.22 49.31 2.45
CA ASP A 374 27.94 48.63 2.41
C ASP A 374 26.96 49.39 1.52
N ALA A 375 25.87 48.74 1.12
CA ALA A 375 24.87 49.35 0.24
C ALA A 375 24.35 50.66 0.84
N LEU A 376 24.52 51.77 0.11
CA LEU A 376 24.02 53.08 0.50
C LEU A 376 22.50 53.14 0.27
N GLN A 377 21.75 53.54 1.30
CA GLN A 377 20.30 53.78 1.21
C GLN A 377 20.01 55.28 1.32
N LYS A 378 19.20 55.79 0.37
CA LYS A 378 18.72 57.17 0.40
C LYS A 378 17.57 57.27 1.41
N GLU A 379 17.76 58.06 2.45
CA GLU A 379 16.82 58.25 3.56
C GLU A 379 16.35 59.72 3.55
N GLY A 380 15.35 60.01 2.71
CA GLY A 380 14.86 61.37 2.47
C GLY A 380 15.85 62.22 1.66
N ASP A 381 16.22 63.39 2.20
CA ASP A 381 17.18 64.33 1.58
C ASP A 381 18.64 64.05 1.96
N ALA A 382 18.91 62.92 2.64
CA ALA A 382 20.25 62.48 2.99
C ALA A 382 20.47 61.01 2.60
N VAL A 383 21.74 60.61 2.52
CA VAL A 383 22.19 59.24 2.21
C VAL A 383 22.79 58.64 3.47
N SER A 384 22.38 57.43 3.82
CA SER A 384 22.94 56.68 4.96
C SER A 384 23.63 55.41 4.46
N GLY A 385 24.74 55.05 5.10
CA GLY A 385 25.53 53.88 4.72
C GLY A 385 26.45 53.40 5.81
N GLY A 386 26.71 52.09 5.78
CA GLY A 386 27.76 51.44 6.55
C GLY A 386 29.08 51.47 5.80
N VAL A 387 30.18 51.70 6.52
CA VAL A 387 31.53 51.52 6.01
C VAL A 387 32.28 50.61 6.96
N THR A 388 32.76 49.49 6.42
CA THR A 388 33.61 48.55 7.14
C THR A 388 35.07 48.85 6.81
N LEU A 389 35.83 49.18 7.84
CA LEU A 389 37.26 49.43 7.76
C LEU A 389 38.01 48.22 8.30
N ARG A 390 38.97 47.73 7.52
CA ARG A 390 39.97 46.77 7.97
C ARG A 390 41.35 47.32 7.67
N ARG A 391 42.25 47.30 8.64
CA ARG A 391 43.64 47.75 8.41
C ARG A 391 44.31 46.81 7.39
N LYS A 392 45.11 47.39 6.49
CA LYS A 392 45.94 46.59 5.55
C LYS A 392 46.99 45.79 6.30
#